data_AF-A0A6A4KQV5-F1
#
_entry.id   AF-A0A6A4KQV5-F1
#
_cell.length_a   1.000
_cell.length_b   1.000
_cell.length_c   1.000
_cell.angle_alpha   90.00
_cell.angle_beta   90.00
_cell.angle_gamma   90.00
#
_symmetry.space_group_name_H-M   'P 1'
#
loop_
_entity.id
_entity.type
_entity.pdbx_description
1 polymer ?
#
loop_
_entity_poly.entity_id
_entity_poly.type
_entity_poly.pdbx_seq_one_letter_code
_entity_poly.pdbx_strand_id
1 'polypeptide(L)'
;STRTVQPTDEREDDDRAVGSYYDSVFRLVPSRIEVDRAISNLQRQKMLYLHNPSMLKSLGFGSVDDAFRLLQTDPSVQRMVSSISSDKAVWDAILSNKAVQNLQHSLVS
;
A
#
# COMPACT_ATOMS: atom_id res chain seq x y z
N SER A 1 46.77 19.39 -59.42
CA SER A 1 46.56 18.84 -58.07
C SER A 1 45.80 17.55 -58.15
N THR A 2 46.43 16.51 -57.64
CA THR A 2 46.00 15.11 -57.56
C THR A 2 45.17 14.83 -56.30
N ARG A 3 44.52 13.65 -56.32
CA ARG A 3 43.90 12.84 -55.24
C ARG A 3 42.37 12.81 -55.30
N THR A 4 41.77 12.00 -56.17
CA THR A 4 41.58 10.52 -56.08
C THR A 4 40.65 10.14 -54.94
N VAL A 5 39.37 9.95 -55.29
CA VAL A 5 38.31 9.34 -54.47
C VAL A 5 38.56 7.84 -54.43
N GLN A 6 38.68 7.25 -53.23
CA GLN A 6 38.72 5.80 -53.05
C GLN A 6 37.29 5.27 -52.78
N PRO A 7 36.90 4.16 -53.41
CA PRO A 7 35.67 3.46 -53.10
C PRO A 7 35.84 2.52 -51.90
N THR A 8 34.71 2.36 -51.22
CA THR A 8 34.29 1.42 -50.18
C THR A 8 35.05 0.09 -50.17
N ASP A 9 35.67 -0.22 -49.03
CA ASP A 9 36.21 -1.54 -48.70
C ASP A 9 35.47 -2.09 -47.48
N GLU A 10 35.25 -3.39 -47.53
CA GLU A 10 34.26 -4.20 -46.87
C GLU A 10 34.60 -4.46 -45.39
N ARG A 11 33.57 -4.69 -44.58
CA ARG A 11 33.53 -5.81 -43.62
C ARG A 11 32.09 -6.08 -43.22
N GLU A 12 31.61 -7.21 -43.72
CA GLU A 12 30.40 -7.90 -43.25
C GLU A 12 30.51 -8.12 -41.75
N ASP A 13 29.63 -7.51 -40.96
CA ASP A 13 29.32 -8.04 -39.64
C ASP A 13 28.27 -9.12 -39.85
N ASP A 14 28.78 -10.33 -40.05
CA ASP A 14 28.08 -11.60 -40.15
C ASP A 14 27.20 -11.84 -38.92
N ASP A 15 26.07 -12.47 -39.21
CA ASP A 15 25.09 -13.01 -38.30
C ASP A 15 25.74 -13.86 -37.20
N ARG A 16 25.30 -13.71 -35.95
CA ARG A 16 24.42 -14.73 -35.36
C ARG A 16 23.98 -14.38 -33.94
N ALA A 17 22.67 -14.51 -33.80
CA ALA A 17 21.90 -14.39 -32.59
C ALA A 17 22.31 -15.35 -31.47
N VAL A 18 21.69 -15.07 -30.31
CA VAL A 18 21.42 -15.95 -29.16
C VAL A 18 22.35 -15.73 -27.96
N GLY A 19 21.93 -14.77 -27.14
CA GLY A 19 22.33 -14.60 -25.75
C GLY A 19 21.11 -14.40 -24.85
N SER A 20 20.21 -15.38 -24.90
CA SER A 20 19.28 -15.76 -23.83
C SER A 20 18.35 -14.68 -23.25
N TYR A 21 17.22 -14.52 -23.92
CA TYR A 21 15.90 -14.67 -23.30
C TYR A 21 16.02 -15.57 -22.04
N TYR A 22 15.51 -15.13 -20.88
CA TYR A 22 15.63 -15.73 -19.53
C TYR A 22 16.86 -15.34 -18.68
N ASP A 23 17.08 -14.04 -18.42
CA ASP A 23 17.94 -13.62 -17.30
C ASP A 23 17.33 -12.49 -16.46
N SER A 24 16.21 -12.76 -15.77
CA SER A 24 15.80 -12.08 -14.51
C SER A 24 14.46 -12.59 -13.96
N VAL A 25 14.22 -13.91 -14.02
CA VAL A 25 13.07 -14.56 -13.34
C VAL A 25 13.18 -14.42 -11.80
N PHE A 26 14.34 -14.03 -11.29
CA PHE A 26 14.48 -13.49 -9.96
C PHE A 26 14.72 -11.98 -10.06
N ARG A 27 13.74 -11.21 -9.56
CA ARG A 27 13.83 -9.77 -9.28
C ARG A 27 15.25 -9.41 -8.83
N LEU A 28 15.80 -8.36 -9.42
CA LEU A 28 17.03 -7.67 -8.99
C LEU A 28 17.22 -7.82 -7.48
N VAL A 29 18.28 -8.50 -7.07
CA VAL A 29 18.60 -8.66 -5.65
C VAL A 29 18.99 -7.29 -5.13
N PRO A 30 18.26 -6.72 -4.14
CA PRO A 30 18.57 -5.41 -3.62
C PRO A 30 19.99 -5.39 -3.04
N SER A 31 20.76 -4.37 -3.39
CA SER A 31 22.06 -4.14 -2.78
C SER A 31 21.88 -3.74 -1.31
N ARG A 32 22.90 -4.00 -0.49
CA ARG A 32 22.91 -3.61 0.93
C ARG A 32 22.64 -2.11 1.13
N ILE A 33 23.15 -1.27 0.23
CA ILE A 33 22.96 0.18 0.26
C ILE A 33 21.48 0.55 0.04
N GLU A 34 20.80 -0.12 -0.90
CA GLU A 34 19.37 0.09 -1.13
C GLU A 34 18.54 -0.35 0.07
N VAL A 35 18.90 -1.47 0.70
CA VAL A 35 18.25 -1.97 1.92
C VAL A 35 18.46 -0.99 3.08
N ASP A 36 19.68 -0.55 3.34
CA ASP A 36 19.99 0.37 4.44
C ASP A 36 19.31 1.74 4.25
N ARG A 37 19.21 2.21 3.00
CA ARG A 37 18.48 3.43 2.65
C ARG A 37 16.97 3.26 2.86
N ALA A 38 16.41 2.11 2.46
CA ALA A 38 15.01 1.79 2.68
C ALA A 38 14.69 1.75 4.19
N ILE A 39 15.53 1.08 4.98
CA ILE A 39 15.39 1.02 6.45
C ILE A 39 15.46 2.43 7.06
N SER A 40 16.44 3.23 6.67
CA SER A 40 16.60 4.61 7.17
C SER A 40 15.40 5.49 6.85
N ASN A 41 14.82 5.34 5.65
CA ASN A 41 13.60 6.05 5.26
C ASN A 41 12.39 5.60 6.07
N LEU A 42 12.21 4.30 6.26
CA LEU A 42 11.11 3.75 7.07
C LEU A 42 11.21 4.20 8.53
N GLN A 43 12.41 4.22 9.10
CA GLN A 43 12.64 4.72 10.45
C GLN A 43 12.32 6.22 10.57
N ARG A 44 12.73 7.04 9.58
CA ARG A 44 12.35 8.45 9.52
C ARG A 44 10.84 8.64 9.41
N GLN A 45 10.17 7.89 8.55
CA GLN A 45 8.72 7.93 8.43
C GLN A 45 8.04 7.56 9.75
N LYS A 46 8.47 6.46 10.39
CA LYS A 46 7.95 6.06 11.71
C LYS A 46 8.13 7.16 12.77
N MET A 47 9.29 7.80 12.80
CA MET A 47 9.54 8.92 13.70
C MET A 47 8.63 10.11 13.41
N LEU A 48 8.40 10.44 12.13
CA LEU A 48 7.45 11.48 11.72
C LEU A 48 6.02 11.15 12.15
N TYR A 49 5.59 9.89 12.03
CA TYR A 49 4.26 9.44 12.48
C TYR A 49 4.08 9.50 14.00
N LEU A 50 5.13 9.16 14.78
CA LEU A 50 5.07 9.19 16.24
C LEU A 50 5.14 10.60 16.82
N HIS A 51 5.81 11.54 16.14
CA HIS A 51 6.05 12.89 16.65
C HIS A 51 5.12 13.96 16.06
N ASN A 52 4.35 13.66 15.00
CA ASN A 52 3.40 14.59 14.41
C ASN A 52 1.96 14.05 14.40
N PRO A 53 1.15 14.39 15.41
CA PRO A 53 -0.28 14.03 15.42
C PRO A 53 -1.06 14.64 14.24
N SER A 54 -0.55 15.72 13.62
CA SER A 54 -1.11 16.29 12.39
C SER A 54 -0.97 15.38 11.16
N MET A 55 0.09 14.57 11.07
CA MET A 55 0.23 13.58 9.99
C MET A 55 -0.67 12.37 10.22
N LEU A 56 -0.91 11.96 11.48
CA LEU A 56 -1.93 10.96 11.80
C LEU A 56 -3.32 11.42 11.33
N LYS A 57 -3.66 12.70 11.54
CA LYS A 57 -4.91 13.27 11.02
C LYS A 57 -5.03 13.14 9.49
N SER A 58 -3.94 13.35 8.75
CA SER A 58 -3.91 13.21 7.28
C SER A 58 -4.03 11.77 6.77
N LEU A 59 -3.69 10.77 7.59
CA LEU A 59 -3.85 9.34 7.28
C LEU A 59 -5.26 8.82 7.61
N GLY A 60 -6.23 9.73 7.78
CA GLY A 60 -7.63 9.39 8.07
C GLY A 60 -7.95 9.24 9.56
N PHE A 61 -7.00 9.34 10.49
CA PHE A 61 -7.34 9.37 11.93
C PHE A 61 -8.10 10.63 12.33
N GLY A 62 -7.98 11.71 11.55
CA GLY A 62 -8.77 12.93 11.76
C GLY A 62 -10.27 12.66 11.62
N SER A 63 -10.67 11.73 10.75
CA SER A 63 -12.09 11.40 10.58
C SER A 63 -12.66 10.61 11.76
N VAL A 64 -11.84 9.80 12.42
CA VAL A 64 -12.26 9.05 13.63
C VAL A 64 -12.42 10.00 14.80
N ASP A 65 -11.46 10.91 15.01
CA ASP A 65 -11.57 11.96 16.04
C ASP A 65 -12.78 12.87 15.79
N ASP A 66 -13.05 13.20 14.53
CA ASP A 66 -14.20 14.01 14.13
C ASP A 66 -15.52 13.28 14.34
N ALA A 67 -15.61 12.01 13.93
CA ALA A 67 -16.79 11.18 14.15
C ALA A 67 -17.06 10.93 15.64
N PHE A 68 -16.02 10.68 16.43
CA PHE A 68 -16.13 10.51 17.88
C PHE A 68 -16.57 11.80 18.56
N ARG A 69 -16.01 12.94 18.14
CA ARG A 69 -16.48 14.25 18.61
C ARG A 69 -17.95 14.47 18.27
N LEU A 70 -18.38 14.19 17.04
CA LEU A 70 -19.78 14.28 16.65
C LEU A 70 -20.68 13.38 17.50
N LEU A 71 -20.25 12.14 17.77
CA LEU A 71 -20.95 11.24 18.68
C LEU A 71 -21.08 11.82 20.10
N GLN A 72 -20.10 12.58 20.59
CA GLN A 72 -20.15 13.19 21.91
C GLN A 72 -20.93 14.51 21.97
N THR A 73 -20.91 15.29 20.89
CA THR A 73 -21.42 16.67 20.93
C THR A 73 -22.77 16.84 20.24
N ASP A 74 -23.14 15.98 19.30
CA ASP A 74 -24.39 16.10 18.55
C ASP A 74 -25.49 15.20 19.15
N PRO A 75 -26.56 15.78 19.74
CA PRO A 75 -27.64 15.00 20.37
C PRO A 75 -28.45 14.15 19.39
N SER A 76 -28.51 14.52 18.11
CA SER A 76 -29.22 13.76 17.08
C SER A 76 -28.42 12.53 16.67
N VAL A 77 -27.09 12.67 16.54
CA VAL A 77 -26.19 11.52 16.34
C VAL A 77 -26.25 10.56 17.52
N GLN A 78 -26.25 11.07 18.75
CA GLN A 78 -26.40 10.24 19.96
C GLN A 78 -27.70 9.45 19.97
N ARG A 79 -28.83 10.11 19.70
CA ARG A 79 -30.14 9.44 19.64
C ARG A 79 -30.18 8.38 18.56
N MET A 80 -29.64 8.68 17.38
CA MET A 80 -29.57 7.74 16.27
C MET A 80 -28.73 6.51 16.64
N VAL A 81 -27.51 6.70 17.15
CA VAL A 81 -26.62 5.60 17.55
C VAL A 81 -27.24 4.79 18.68
N SER A 82 -27.85 5.43 19.67
CA SER A 82 -28.53 4.74 20.78
C SER A 82 -29.73 3.92 20.31
N SER A 83 -30.51 4.45 19.36
CA SER A 83 -31.65 3.74 18.77
C SER A 83 -31.20 2.51 17.99
N ILE A 84 -30.13 2.63 17.21
CA ILE A 84 -29.59 1.52 16.41
C ILE A 84 -28.92 0.48 17.32
N SER A 85 -28.12 0.91 18.30
CA SER A 85 -27.39 -0.01 19.19
C SER A 85 -28.30 -0.79 20.12
N SER A 86 -29.50 -0.28 20.39
CA SER A 86 -30.52 -0.96 21.20
C SER A 86 -31.47 -1.82 20.37
N ASP A 87 -31.38 -1.78 19.04
CA ASP A 87 -32.28 -2.53 18.16
C ASP A 87 -31.89 -4.01 18.07
N LYS A 88 -32.74 -4.86 18.65
CA LYS A 88 -32.54 -6.32 18.65
C LYS A 88 -32.57 -6.91 17.23
N ALA A 89 -33.44 -6.41 16.35
CA ALA A 89 -33.55 -6.94 14.99
C ALA A 89 -32.27 -6.67 14.18
N VAL A 90 -31.62 -5.53 14.42
CA VAL A 90 -30.31 -5.22 13.82
C VAL A 90 -29.25 -6.23 14.27
N TRP A 91 -29.16 -6.50 15.58
CA TRP A 91 -28.21 -7.49 16.09
C TRP A 91 -28.52 -8.91 15.63
N ASP A 92 -29.79 -9.31 15.65
CA ASP A 92 -30.25 -10.61 15.15
C ASP A 92 -29.88 -10.78 13.67
N ALA A 93 -30.09 -9.74 12.85
CA ALA A 93 -29.70 -9.75 11.44
C ALA A 93 -28.18 -9.88 11.26
N ILE A 94 -27.38 -9.13 12.03
CA ILE A 94 -25.92 -9.21 12.00
C ILE A 94 -25.43 -10.61 12.42
N LEU A 95 -25.97 -11.16 13.51
CA LEU A 95 -25.58 -12.47 14.03
C LEU A 95 -26.09 -13.63 13.16
N SER A 96 -27.15 -13.42 12.37
CA SER A 96 -27.61 -14.39 11.38
C SER A 96 -26.71 -14.47 10.15
N ASN A 97 -25.82 -13.48 9.95
CA ASN A 97 -24.91 -13.48 8.82
C ASN A 97 -23.81 -14.53 9.00
N LYS A 98 -23.74 -15.49 8.06
CA LYS A 98 -22.76 -16.60 8.10
C LYS A 98 -21.30 -16.12 8.13
N ALA A 99 -20.97 -15.02 7.47
CA ALA A 99 -19.61 -14.48 7.50
C ALA A 99 -19.24 -13.99 8.91
N VAL A 100 -20.18 -13.31 9.59
CA VAL A 100 -20.00 -12.85 10.97
C VAL A 100 -19.86 -14.04 11.94
N GLN A 101 -20.68 -15.08 11.77
CA GLN A 101 -20.57 -16.30 12.59
C GLN A 101 -19.21 -16.98 12.42
N ASN A 102 -18.76 -17.16 11.17
CA ASN A 102 -17.44 -17.76 10.90
C ASN A 102 -16.30 -16.95 11.52
N LEU A 103 -16.38 -15.61 11.47
CA LEU A 103 -15.42 -14.74 12.13
C LEU A 103 -15.41 -14.93 13.66
N GLN A 104 -16.58 -15.02 14.29
CA GLN A 104 -16.68 -15.27 15.74
C GLN A 104 -16.07 -16.63 16.12
N HIS A 105 -16.33 -17.68 15.34
CA HIS A 105 -15.73 -18.98 15.57
C HIS A 105 -14.21 -18.95 15.47
N SER A 106 -13.64 -18.20 14.52
CA SER A 106 -12.18 -18.05 14.37
C SER A 106 -11.52 -17.20 15.46
N LEU A 107 -12.25 -16.31 16.13
CA LEU A 107 -11.71 -15.48 17.23
C LEU A 107 -11.71 -16.23 18.57
N VAL A 108 -12.52 -17.28 18.68
CA VAL A 108 -12.69 -18.09 19.90
C VAL A 108 -11.91 -19.42 19.81
N SER A 109 -11.34 -19.76 18.65
CA SER A 109 -10.47 -20.93 18.44
C SER A 109 -9.00 -20.63 18.67
#